data_AF-A0A1E5UET6-F1
#
_entry.id   AF-A0A1E5UET6-F1
#
_cell.length_a   1.000
_cell.length_b   1.000
_cell.length_c   1.000
_cell.angle_alpha   90.00
_cell.angle_beta   90.00
_cell.angle_gamma   90.00
#
_symmetry.space_group_name_H-M   'P 1'
#
loop_
_entity.id
_entity.type
_entity.pdbx_description
1 polymer ?
#
loop_
_entity_poly.entity_id
_entity_poly.type
_entity_poly.pdbx_seq_one_letter_code
_entity_poly.pdbx_strand_id
1 'polypeptide(L)' 'MNCNGEFEEKTGYISFEKSETNGFKNLKIRTKIEKRFLTGKNSKTGDCNEKVLKSFKTQILKYKEGIYQ' A
#
# COMPACT_ATOMS: atom_id res chain seq x y z
N MET A 1 17.81 24.31 8.80
CA MET A 1 16.50 23.73 8.44
C MET A 1 16.69 22.22 8.40
N ASN A 2 16.12 21.51 9.38
CA ASN A 2 16.33 20.08 9.57
C ASN A 2 15.35 19.30 8.66
N CYS A 3 15.87 18.59 7.66
CA CYS A 3 15.09 17.73 6.76
C CYS A 3 14.91 16.34 7.37
N ASN A 4 14.42 16.27 8.60
CA ASN A 4 14.22 15.02 9.31
C ASN A 4 12.71 14.77 9.46
N GLY A 5 12.21 13.70 8.84
CA GLY A 5 10.82 13.27 8.95
C GLY A 5 10.61 11.93 8.28
N GLU A 6 9.83 11.06 8.93
CA GLU A 6 9.33 9.82 8.36
C GLU A 6 7.80 9.88 8.35
N PHE A 7 7.19 9.54 7.22
CA PHE A 7 5.75 9.42 7.11
C PHE A 7 5.39 8.14 6.34
N GLU A 8 4.38 7.43 6.81
CA GLU A 8 3.85 6.22 6.19
C GLU A 8 2.42 6.48 5.70
N GLU A 9 2.22 6.34 4.40
CA GLU A 9 0.91 6.40 3.77
C GLU A 9 0.45 5.00 3.37
N LYS A 10 -0.81 4.66 3.69
CA LYS A 10 -1.42 3.37 3.31
C LYS A 10 -2.63 3.63 2.45
N THR A 11 -2.62 3.09 1.24
CA THR A 11 -3.78 3.14 0.33
C THR A 11 -4.27 1.72 0.06
N GLY A 12 -5.49 1.41 0.50
CA GLY A 12 -6.13 0.13 0.25
C GLY A 12 -6.97 0.16 -1.03
N TYR A 13 -6.86 -0.87 -1.86
CA TYR A 13 -7.74 -1.11 -2.99
C TYR A 13 -8.38 -2.49 -2.84
N ILE A 14 -9.70 -2.53 -2.98
CA ILE A 14 -10.47 -3.78 -2.95
C ILE A 14 -10.67 -4.21 -4.40
N SER A 15 -10.21 -5.41 -4.74
CA SER A 15 -10.42 -6.00 -6.06
C SER A 15 -11.12 -7.35 -5.92
N PHE A 16 -12.13 -7.58 -6.74
CA PHE A 16 -12.72 -8.91 -6.89
C PHE A 16 -11.93 -9.65 -7.95
N GLU A 17 -11.34 -10.79 -7.61
CA GLU A 17 -10.69 -11.63 -8.60
C GLU A 17 -11.80 -12.25 -9.49
N LYS A 18 -11.72 -12.04 -10.81
CA LYS A 18 -12.52 -12.83 -11.76
C LYS A 18 -11.89 -14.21 -11.83
N SER A 19 -12.53 -15.22 -11.25
CA SER A 19 -12.20 -16.62 -11.51
C SER A 19 -13.42 -17.39 -12.01
N GLU A 20 -13.14 -18.36 -12.88
CA GLU A 20 -14.04 -19.30 -13.55
C GLU A 20 -14.60 -20.38 -12.60
N THR A 21 -15.03 -19.99 -11.40
CA THR A 21 -15.55 -20.93 -10.40
C THR A 21 -16.96 -20.55 -9.94
N ASN A 22 -17.62 -21.55 -9.34
CA ASN A 22 -19.06 -21.81 -9.17
C ASN A 22 -19.89 -20.75 -8.42
N GLY A 23 -19.75 -19.46 -8.75
CA GLY A 23 -20.71 -18.40 -8.39
C GLY A 23 -20.35 -17.53 -7.19
N PHE A 24 -19.34 -17.86 -6.37
CA PHE A 24 -18.91 -17.02 -5.23
C PHE A 24 -17.44 -16.62 -5.36
N LYS A 25 -17.18 -15.31 -5.40
CA LYS A 25 -15.86 -14.71 -5.65
C LYS A 25 -15.09 -14.57 -4.34
N ASN A 26 -13.83 -14.98 -4.27
CA ASN A 26 -12.96 -14.59 -3.15
C ASN A 26 -12.65 -13.09 -3.22
N LEU A 27 -12.58 -12.42 -2.07
CA LEU A 27 -12.27 -10.99 -2.01
C LEU A 27 -10.76 -10.80 -1.88
N LYS A 28 -10.15 -10.10 -2.83
CA LYS A 28 -8.71 -9.82 -2.82
C LYS A 28 -8.47 -8.36 -2.47
N ILE A 29 -8.00 -8.13 -1.25
CA ILE A 29 -7.66 -6.81 -0.75
C ILE A 29 -6.17 -6.59 -1.01
N ARG A 30 -5.85 -5.58 -1.82
CA ARG A 30 -4.47 -5.16 -2.10
C ARG A 30 -4.23 -3.81 -1.44
N THR A 31 -3.36 -3.79 -0.45
CA THR A 31 -2.93 -2.56 0.21
C THR A 31 -1.57 -2.16 -0.31
N LYS A 32 -1.50 -0.99 -0.93
CA LYS A 32 -0.25 -0.32 -1.26
C LYS A 32 0.21 0.47 -0.04
N ILE A 33 1.46 0.29 0.34
CA ILE A 33 2.08 1.01 1.45
C ILE A 33 3.23 1.81 0.86
N GLU A 34 3.20 3.12 1.06
CA GLU A 34 4.28 4.04 0.67
C GLU A 34 4.88 4.66 1.93
N LYS A 35 6.14 4.34 2.19
CA LYS A 35 6.93 5.00 3.24
C LYS A 35 7.81 6.06 2.61
N ARG A 36 7.70 7.28 3.11
CA ARG A 36 8.48 8.43 2.66
C ARG A 36 9.44 8.83 3.77
N PHE A 37 10.72 8.93 3.41
CA PHE A 37 11.79 9.37 4.29
C PHE A 37 12.34 10.68 3.73
N LEU A 38 12.19 11.76 4.48
CA LEU A 38 12.94 12.97 4.22
C LEU A 38 14.35 12.75 4.75
N THR A 39 15.31 12.84 3.84
CA THR A 39 16.74 12.71 4.07
C THR A 39 17.39 14.08 3.86
N GLY A 40 18.62 14.23 4.31
CA GLY A 40 19.35 15.51 4.37
C GLY A 40 19.27 16.35 3.08
N LYS A 41 19.61 17.64 3.18
CA LYS A 41 19.44 18.59 2.07
C LYS A 41 20.20 18.20 0.80
N ASN A 42 19.56 18.42 -0.34
CA ASN A 42 20.21 18.49 -1.63
C ASN A 42 21.10 19.74 -1.68
N SER A 43 22.40 19.53 -1.85
CA SER A 43 23.41 20.62 -1.84
C SER A 43 23.32 21.54 -3.06
N LYS A 44 22.59 21.16 -4.12
CA LYS A 44 22.44 21.96 -5.35
C LYS A 44 21.13 22.76 -5.40
N THR A 45 20.04 22.22 -4.84
CA THR A 45 18.71 22.88 -4.91
C THR A 45 18.24 23.43 -3.56
N GLY A 46 18.83 23.00 -2.45
CA GLY A 46 18.43 23.39 -1.11
C GLY A 46 17.21 22.64 -0.54
N ASP A 47 16.57 21.81 -1.36
CA ASP A 47 15.42 20.96 -1.01
C ASP A 47 15.80 19.76 -0.15
N CYS A 48 14.85 19.15 0.53
CA CYS A 48 15.06 17.88 1.22
C CYS A 48 15.11 16.72 0.21
N ASN A 49 16.09 15.82 0.35
CA ASN A 49 16.10 14.60 -0.45
C ASN A 49 14.98 13.67 0.03
N GLU A 50 14.17 13.12 -0.87
CA GLU A 50 13.11 12.16 -0.51
C GLU A 50 13.51 10.74 -0.94
N LYS A 51 13.38 9.78 -0.03
CA LYS A 51 13.43 8.35 -0.34
C LYS A 51 12.05 7.75 -0.17
N VAL A 52 11.54 7.09 -1.20
CA VAL A 52 10.22 6.43 -1.17
C VAL A 52 10.42 4.92 -1.22
N LEU A 53 9.94 4.20 -0.21
CA LEU A 53 9.83 2.74 -0.22
C LEU A 53 8.37 2.36 -0.51
N LYS A 54 8.17 1.54 -1.53
CA LYS A 54 6.86 1.02 -1.91
C LYS A 54 6.80 -0.46 -1.58
N SER A 55 5.76 -0.87 -0.86
CA SER A 55 5.46 -2.29 -0.63
C SER A 55 3.98 -2.56 -0.87
N PHE A 56 3.67 -3.82 -1.14
CA PHE A 56 2.31 -4.27 -1.38
C PHE A 56 2.00 -5.42 -0.42
N LYS A 57 0.86 -5.31 0.26
CA LYS A 57 0.29 -6.39 1.06
C LYS A 57 -0.97 -6.88 0.36
N THR A 58 -1.04 -8.18 0.12
CA THR A 58 -2.25 -8.82 -0.42
C THR A 58 -2.87 -9.69 0.66
N GLN A 59 -4.17 -9.54 0.88
CA GLN A 59 -4.98 -10.41 1.71
C GLN A 59 -6.10 -11.00 0.85
N ILE A 60 -6.35 -12.29 1.00
CA ILE A 60 -7.44 -12.99 0.33
C ILE A 60 -8.41 -13.41 1.41
N LEU A 61 -9.65 -12.91 1.34
CA LEU A 61 -10.73 -13.32 2.20
C LEU A 61 -11.61 -14.33 1.46
N LYS A 62 -11.88 -15.46 2.09
CA LYS A 62 -12.76 -16.52 1.57
C LYS A 62 -14.20 -16.22 1.95
N TYR A 63 -15.11 -16.50 1.04
CA TYR A 63 -16.54 -16.43 1.34
C TYR A 63 -16.99 -17.69 2.07
N LYS A 64 -17.47 -17.54 3.30
CA LYS A 64 -18.05 -18.62 4.11
C LYS A 64 -19.30 -18.11 4.82
N GLU A 65 -20.40 -18.84 4.69
CA GLU A 65 -21.65 -18.56 5.44
C GLU A 65 -22.16 -17.11 5.34
N GLY A 66 -22.00 -16.46 4.18
CA GLY A 66 -22.43 -15.07 3.98
C GLY A 66 -21.38 -13.99 4.28
N ILE A 67 -20.21 -14.37 4.80
CA ILE A 67 -19.18 -13.44 5.30
C ILE A 67 -17.83 -13.72 4.65
N TYR A 68 -17.05 -12.67 4.39
CA TYR A 68 -15.66 -12.77 3.94
C TYR A 68 -14.70 -12.87 5.15
N GLN A 69 -13.90 -13.93 5.21
CA GLN A 69 -12.95 -14.25 6.31
C GLN A 69 -11.53 -14.48 5.81
#